data_AF-A0A969VV28-F1
#
_entry.id   AF-A0A969VV28-F1
#
_cell.length_a   1.000
_cell.length_b   1.000
_cell.length_c   1.000
_cell.angle_alpha   90.00
_cell.angle_beta   90.00
_cell.angle_gamma   90.00
#
_symmetry.space_group_name_H-M   'P 1'
#
loop_
_entity.id
_entity.type
_entity.pdbx_description
1 polymer ?
#
loop_
_entity_poly.entity_id
_entity_poly.type
_entity_poly.pdbx_seq_one_letter_code
_entity_poly.pdbx_strand_id
1 'polypeptide(L)'
;NKSAKQSINSKEDIKELSLKYLDKYQPSKKDLRFYLYRKVLDTDYLNKDKENILNEIDMVIGDLERIGVINDTIYSEIKSKNYLKKGYSLNKIRMNLAQKGIDGDLLKKTMNDIQKDNIDPDFYAAIRVCRRRRIGPYRPDANREIFYTKDTGVLARAGFSYSTSKNVLGLDKKELKIFEKKI
;
A
#
# COMPACT_ATOMS: atom_id res chain seq x y z
N ASN A 1 18.08 27.26 -3.68
CA ASN A 1 17.75 27.02 -5.11
C ASN A 1 16.34 26.51 -5.27
N LYS A 2 15.37 27.42 -5.39
CA LYS A 2 14.03 27.07 -5.89
C LYS A 2 14.22 26.69 -7.35
N SER A 3 14.02 25.41 -7.68
CA SER A 3 14.04 24.93 -9.07
C SER A 3 13.21 25.86 -9.94
N ALA A 4 13.75 26.32 -11.07
CA ALA A 4 13.01 27.09 -12.06
C ALA A 4 11.67 26.38 -12.32
N LYS A 5 10.57 27.15 -12.27
CA LYS A 5 9.21 26.65 -12.53
C LYS A 5 9.21 26.16 -13.98
N GLN A 6 9.24 24.86 -14.20
CA GLN A 6 9.12 24.29 -15.54
C GLN A 6 7.74 24.70 -16.06
N SER A 7 7.67 25.47 -17.15
CA SER A 7 6.42 25.85 -17.77
C SER A 7 5.82 24.61 -18.43
N ILE A 8 4.66 24.17 -17.98
CA ILE A 8 3.93 23.06 -18.57
C ILE A 8 2.86 23.69 -19.45
N ASN A 9 2.99 23.58 -20.77
CA ASN A 9 2.15 24.28 -21.76
C ASN A 9 1.59 23.36 -22.86
N SER A 10 1.97 22.08 -22.87
CA SER A 10 1.54 21.10 -23.86
C SER A 10 1.35 19.68 -23.28
N LYS A 11 0.72 18.80 -24.06
CA LYS A 11 0.64 17.36 -23.74
C LYS A 11 2.04 16.73 -23.66
N GLU A 12 2.95 17.14 -24.53
CA GLU A 12 4.35 16.72 -24.54
C GLU A 12 5.07 17.07 -23.23
N ASP A 13 4.81 18.26 -22.66
CA ASP A 13 5.38 18.65 -21.36
C ASP A 13 4.85 17.77 -20.21
N ILE A 14 3.57 17.40 -20.25
CA ILE A 14 2.97 16.47 -19.28
C ILE A 14 3.65 15.10 -19.39
N LYS A 15 3.93 14.63 -20.61
CA LYS A 15 4.64 13.38 -20.87
C LYS A 15 6.08 13.44 -20.34
N GLU A 16 6.84 14.49 -20.63
CA GLU A 16 8.21 14.64 -20.11
C GLU A 16 8.23 14.67 -18.58
N LEU A 17 7.31 15.43 -17.96
CA LEU A 17 7.15 15.48 -16.51
C LEU A 17 6.83 14.10 -15.91
N SER A 18 5.98 13.33 -16.57
CA SER A 18 5.63 11.97 -16.13
C SER A 18 6.83 11.04 -16.18
N LEU A 19 7.62 11.05 -17.26
CA LEU A 19 8.80 10.22 -17.43
C LEU A 19 9.85 10.54 -16.35
N LYS A 20 10.12 11.83 -16.13
CA LYS A 20 11.01 12.31 -15.06
C LYS A 20 10.57 11.87 -13.67
N TYR A 21 9.25 11.80 -13.42
CA TYR A 21 8.73 11.29 -12.15
C TYR A 21 8.90 9.77 -12.03
N LEU A 22 8.67 9.04 -13.13
CA LEU A 22 8.80 7.59 -13.21
C LEU A 22 10.25 7.10 -13.12
N ASP A 23 11.23 7.91 -13.54
CA ASP A 23 12.67 7.61 -13.35
C ASP A 23 13.05 7.43 -11.87
N LYS A 24 12.31 8.10 -10.97
CA LYS A 24 12.60 8.11 -9.53
C LYS A 24 11.63 7.26 -8.71
N TYR A 25 10.40 7.11 -9.19
CA TYR A 25 9.31 6.52 -8.41
C TYR A 25 8.52 5.53 -9.25
N GLN A 26 7.96 4.52 -8.58
CA GLN A 26 7.04 3.56 -9.18
C GLN A 26 5.63 3.77 -8.57
N PRO A 27 4.87 4.78 -9.03
CA PRO A 27 3.52 5.08 -8.56
C PRO A 27 2.48 4.13 -9.17
N SER A 28 1.27 4.13 -8.62
CA SER A 28 0.10 3.60 -9.34
C SER A 28 -0.38 4.61 -10.37
N LYS A 29 -1.23 4.19 -11.31
CA LYS A 29 -1.83 5.10 -12.31
C LYS A 29 -2.54 6.28 -11.65
N LYS A 30 -3.32 6.03 -10.60
CA LYS A 30 -4.02 7.07 -9.83
C LYS A 30 -3.06 8.06 -9.14
N ASP A 31 -1.98 7.56 -8.53
CA ASP A 31 -0.99 8.42 -7.88
C ASP A 31 -0.28 9.32 -8.90
N LEU A 32 0.09 8.76 -10.07
CA LEU A 32 0.70 9.52 -11.16
C LEU A 32 -0.27 10.59 -11.68
N ARG A 33 -1.53 10.23 -11.92
CA ARG A 33 -2.59 11.17 -12.31
C ARG A 33 -2.72 12.34 -11.35
N PHE A 34 -2.76 12.06 -10.05
CA PHE A 34 -2.84 13.10 -9.02
C PHE A 34 -1.59 13.98 -8.98
N TYR A 35 -0.41 13.38 -9.11
CA TYR A 35 0.85 14.12 -9.17
C TYR A 35 0.88 15.07 -10.36
N LEU A 36 0.57 14.58 -11.57
CA LEU A 36 0.55 15.38 -12.80
C LEU A 36 -0.48 16.50 -12.69
N TYR A 37 -1.70 16.18 -12.27
CA TYR A 37 -2.76 17.18 -12.12
C TYR A 37 -2.36 18.31 -11.18
N ARG A 38 -1.82 17.98 -9.99
CA ARG A 38 -1.33 19.00 -9.05
C ARG A 38 -0.22 19.86 -9.65
N LYS A 39 0.67 19.28 -10.44
CA LYS A 39 1.77 20.02 -11.08
C LYS A 39 1.32 20.93 -12.20
N VAL A 40 0.35 20.50 -13.00
CA VAL A 40 -0.23 21.32 -14.08
C VAL A 40 -0.99 22.51 -13.48
N LEU A 41 -1.74 22.32 -12.38
CA LEU A 41 -2.42 23.41 -11.68
C LEU A 41 -1.49 24.50 -11.13
N ASP A 42 -0.21 24.18 -10.88
CA ASP A 42 0.78 25.14 -10.37
C ASP A 42 1.36 26.06 -11.47
N THR A 43 0.87 25.96 -12.72
CA THR A 43 1.41 26.64 -13.91
C THR A 43 0.37 27.51 -14.64
N ASP A 44 0.81 28.29 -15.62
CA ASP A 44 -0.05 29.17 -16.44
C ASP A 44 -0.94 28.39 -17.43
N TYR A 45 -1.07 27.07 -17.27
CA TYR A 45 -2.02 26.20 -17.97
C TYR A 45 -3.51 26.56 -17.74
N LEU A 46 -3.75 27.64 -16.99
CA LEU A 46 -5.04 28.19 -16.54
C LEU A 46 -5.99 28.62 -17.65
N ASN A 47 -5.54 28.68 -18.91
CA ASN A 47 -6.41 28.98 -20.05
C ASN A 47 -7.20 27.76 -20.56
N LYS A 48 -6.89 26.55 -20.09
CA LYS A 48 -7.68 25.34 -20.37
C LYS A 48 -8.61 25.04 -19.20
N ASP A 49 -9.83 24.60 -19.51
CA ASP A 49 -10.74 24.11 -18.47
C ASP A 49 -10.19 22.82 -17.81
N LYS A 50 -10.66 22.55 -16.60
CA LYS A 50 -10.20 21.40 -15.80
C LYS A 50 -10.39 20.07 -16.52
N GLU A 51 -11.42 19.94 -17.35
CA GLU A 51 -11.76 18.71 -18.05
C GLU A 51 -10.75 18.40 -19.15
N ASN A 52 -10.37 19.38 -19.96
CA ASN A 52 -9.33 19.19 -20.97
C ASN A 52 -7.98 18.79 -20.36
N ILE A 53 -7.61 19.39 -19.22
CA ILE A 53 -6.37 19.04 -18.49
C ILE A 53 -6.39 17.56 -18.09
N LEU A 54 -7.50 17.10 -17.50
CA LEU A 54 -7.64 15.72 -17.06
C LEU A 54 -7.62 14.75 -18.24
N ASN A 55 -8.30 15.09 -19.34
CA ASN A 55 -8.32 14.27 -20.55
C ASN A 55 -6.91 14.12 -21.15
N GLU A 56 -6.12 15.18 -21.20
CA GLU A 56 -4.74 15.11 -21.69
C GLU A 56 -3.84 14.27 -20.77
N ILE A 57 -3.98 14.40 -19.46
CA ILE A 57 -3.27 13.56 -18.48
C ILE A 57 -3.65 12.09 -18.68
N ASP A 58 -4.94 11.79 -18.85
CA ASP A 58 -5.44 10.43 -19.01
C ASP A 58 -4.96 9.82 -20.34
N MET A 59 -4.87 10.61 -21.41
CA MET A 59 -4.23 10.18 -22.67
C MET A 59 -2.76 9.84 -22.46
N VAL A 60 -1.99 10.70 -21.75
CA VAL A 60 -0.57 10.43 -21.46
C VAL A 60 -0.40 9.16 -20.64
N ILE A 61 -1.20 8.98 -19.59
CA ILE A 61 -1.16 7.76 -18.76
C ILE A 61 -1.53 6.51 -19.58
N GLY A 62 -2.56 6.60 -20.43
CA GLY A 62 -2.95 5.51 -21.32
C GLY A 62 -1.85 5.14 -22.34
N ASP A 63 -1.16 6.14 -22.89
CA ASP A 63 -0.02 5.91 -23.77
C ASP A 63 1.14 5.23 -23.02
N LEU A 64 1.46 5.67 -21.80
CA LEU A 64 2.50 5.06 -20.96
C LEU A 64 2.17 3.63 -20.52
N GLU A 65 0.89 3.35 -20.25
CA GLU A 65 0.42 2.00 -19.93
C GLU A 65 0.53 1.08 -21.14
N ARG A 66 0.14 1.55 -22.33
CA ARG A 66 0.21 0.76 -23.58
C ARG A 66 1.64 0.33 -23.91
N ILE A 67 2.63 1.18 -23.64
CA ILE A 67 4.06 0.86 -23.84
C ILE A 67 4.69 0.14 -22.64
N GLY A 68 3.93 -0.14 -21.58
CA GLY A 68 4.38 -0.92 -20.42
C GLY A 68 5.22 -0.15 -19.39
N VAL A 69 5.32 1.18 -19.48
CA VAL A 69 6.08 2.00 -18.54
C VAL A 69 5.39 2.08 -17.18
N ILE A 70 4.05 2.07 -17.15
CA ILE A 70 3.25 1.94 -15.93
C ILE A 70 2.36 0.70 -16.00
N ASN A 71 2.25 -0.01 -14.88
CA ASN A 71 1.45 -1.23 -14.80
C ASN A 71 0.94 -1.45 -13.37
N ASP A 72 -0.37 -1.30 -13.18
CA ASP A 72 -0.99 -1.45 -11.85
C ASP A 72 -0.96 -2.90 -11.33
N THR A 73 -0.87 -3.90 -12.21
CA THR A 73 -0.70 -5.32 -11.82
C THR A 73 0.65 -5.54 -11.16
N ILE A 74 1.73 -5.09 -11.82
CA ILE A 74 3.08 -5.16 -11.25
C ILE A 74 3.16 -4.33 -9.97
N TYR A 75 2.55 -3.15 -9.96
CA TYR A 75 2.48 -2.30 -8.77
C TYR A 75 1.79 -3.03 -7.59
N SER A 76 0.62 -3.64 -7.81
CA SER A 76 -0.15 -4.30 -6.75
C SER A 76 0.60 -5.49 -6.17
N GLU A 77 1.28 -6.27 -7.01
CA GLU A 77 2.12 -7.41 -6.61
C GLU A 77 3.32 -6.96 -5.75
N ILE A 78 4.06 -5.95 -6.19
CA ILE A 78 5.23 -5.45 -5.45
C ILE A 78 4.80 -4.83 -4.12
N LYS A 79 3.74 -3.99 -4.13
CA LYS A 79 3.26 -3.31 -2.91
C LYS A 79 2.67 -4.30 -1.92
N SER A 80 1.88 -5.27 -2.35
CA SER A 80 1.28 -6.26 -1.46
C SER A 80 2.35 -7.09 -0.73
N LYS A 81 3.36 -7.59 -1.45
CA LYS A 81 4.53 -8.28 -0.88
C LYS A 81 5.25 -7.42 0.15
N ASN A 82 5.46 -6.14 -0.16
CA ASN A 82 6.09 -5.20 0.78
C ASN A 82 5.23 -4.93 2.03
N TYR A 83 3.91 -4.87 1.89
CA TYR A 83 3.01 -4.69 3.03
C TYR A 83 2.95 -5.93 3.93
N LEU A 84 2.94 -7.13 3.35
CA LEU A 84 3.04 -8.39 4.11
C LEU A 84 4.33 -8.45 4.93
N LYS A 85 5.47 -8.13 4.32
CA LYS A 85 6.77 -8.04 5.03
C LYS A 85 6.72 -7.06 6.21
N LYS A 86 5.94 -5.98 6.10
CA LYS A 86 5.72 -4.99 7.17
C LYS A 86 4.73 -5.45 8.26
N GLY A 87 4.13 -6.64 8.12
CA GLY A 87 3.12 -7.19 9.02
C GLY A 87 1.77 -6.50 8.89
N TYR A 88 1.36 -6.11 7.68
CA TYR A 88 0.01 -5.59 7.47
C TYR A 88 -0.97 -6.75 7.34
N SER A 89 -2.16 -6.60 7.92
CA SER A 89 -3.28 -7.51 7.67
C SER A 89 -3.73 -7.44 6.21
N LEU A 90 -4.32 -8.51 5.70
CA LEU A 90 -4.96 -8.58 4.39
C LEU A 90 -5.99 -7.46 4.22
N ASN A 91 -6.78 -7.18 5.26
CA ASN A 91 -7.74 -6.07 5.20
C ASN A 91 -7.05 -4.72 5.02
N LYS A 92 -5.97 -4.47 5.77
CA LYS A 92 -5.19 -3.24 5.64
C LYS A 92 -4.52 -3.14 4.27
N ILE A 93 -3.98 -4.25 3.74
CA ILE A 93 -3.40 -4.30 2.39
C ILE A 93 -4.46 -3.94 1.35
N ARG A 94 -5.63 -4.58 1.42
CA ARG A 94 -6.76 -4.32 0.54
C ARG A 94 -7.14 -2.84 0.52
N MET A 95 -7.31 -2.24 1.70
CA MET A 95 -7.62 -0.81 1.84
C MET A 95 -6.54 0.09 1.25
N ASN A 96 -5.26 -0.23 1.49
CA ASN A 96 -4.15 0.57 0.95
C ASN A 96 -4.12 0.51 -0.58
N LEU A 97 -4.26 -0.67 -1.19
CA LEU A 97 -4.28 -0.82 -2.65
C LEU A 97 -5.51 -0.16 -3.28
N ALA A 98 -6.70 -0.29 -2.67
CA ALA A 98 -7.90 0.40 -3.13
C ALA A 98 -7.74 1.93 -3.10
N GLN A 99 -7.13 2.48 -2.04
CA GLN A 99 -6.80 3.92 -1.98
C GLN A 99 -5.87 4.35 -3.12
N LYS A 100 -4.99 3.44 -3.56
CA LYS A 100 -4.09 3.63 -4.71
C LYS A 100 -4.74 3.44 -6.08
N GLY A 101 -6.06 3.21 -6.12
CA GLY A 101 -6.82 3.13 -7.37
C GLY A 101 -6.72 1.80 -8.09
N ILE A 102 -6.26 0.74 -7.41
CA ILE A 102 -6.25 -0.60 -7.97
C ILE A 102 -7.70 -1.08 -8.14
N ASP A 103 -8.02 -1.51 -9.36
CA ASP A 103 -9.33 -2.02 -9.74
C ASP A 103 -9.79 -3.20 -8.88
N GLY A 104 -11.11 -3.37 -8.73
CA GLY A 104 -11.72 -4.40 -7.89
C GLY A 104 -11.33 -5.83 -8.26
N ASP A 105 -11.27 -6.15 -9.55
CA ASP A 105 -10.92 -7.50 -10.02
C ASP A 105 -9.43 -7.77 -9.82
N LEU A 106 -8.58 -6.81 -10.15
CA LEU A 106 -7.14 -6.90 -9.90
C LEU A 106 -6.84 -6.99 -8.39
N LEU A 107 -7.58 -6.24 -7.57
CA LEU A 107 -7.46 -6.30 -6.12
C LEU A 107 -7.84 -7.67 -5.59
N LYS A 108 -8.96 -8.24 -6.05
CA LYS A 108 -9.40 -9.59 -5.70
C LYS A 108 -8.37 -10.64 -6.09
N LYS A 109 -7.84 -10.57 -7.33
CA LYS A 109 -6.75 -11.42 -7.79
C LYS A 109 -5.53 -11.31 -6.88
N THR A 110 -5.06 -10.09 -6.62
CA THR A 110 -3.91 -9.83 -5.75
C THR A 110 -4.11 -10.43 -4.36
N MET A 111 -5.31 -10.32 -3.78
CA MET A 111 -5.59 -10.90 -2.45
C MET A 111 -5.60 -12.43 -2.46
N ASN A 112 -6.14 -13.03 -3.52
CA ASN A 112 -6.13 -14.48 -3.70
C ASN A 112 -4.71 -15.02 -3.86
N ASP A 113 -3.87 -14.34 -4.65
CA ASP A 113 -2.47 -14.71 -4.86
C ASP A 113 -1.70 -14.70 -3.53
N ILE A 114 -1.91 -13.68 -2.69
CA ILE A 114 -1.32 -13.64 -1.35
C ILE A 114 -1.73 -14.85 -0.51
N GLN A 115 -3.03 -15.19 -0.49
CA GLN A 115 -3.56 -16.30 0.30
C GLN A 115 -3.07 -17.65 -0.21
N LYS A 116 -2.83 -17.78 -1.52
CA LYS A 116 -2.27 -18.99 -2.13
C LYS A 116 -0.79 -19.16 -1.79
N ASP A 117 -0.03 -18.08 -1.82
CA ASP A 117 1.42 -18.10 -1.64
C ASP A 117 1.86 -18.14 -0.17
N ASN A 118 0.94 -17.90 0.77
CA ASN A 118 1.27 -17.77 2.19
C ASN A 118 0.27 -18.56 3.04
N ILE A 119 0.78 -19.43 3.90
CA ILE A 119 -0.02 -20.11 4.92
C ILE A 119 -0.39 -19.08 6.00
N ASP A 120 -1.68 -18.89 6.26
CA ASP A 120 -2.23 -18.00 7.29
C ASP A 120 -1.55 -16.61 7.36
N PRO A 121 -1.60 -15.80 6.28
CA PRO A 121 -0.84 -14.55 6.16
C PRO A 121 -1.16 -13.57 7.30
N ASP A 122 -2.43 -13.48 7.71
CA ASP A 122 -2.87 -12.60 8.80
C ASP A 122 -2.33 -13.03 10.16
N PHE A 123 -2.21 -14.34 10.41
CA PHE A 123 -1.68 -14.86 11.67
C PHE A 123 -0.20 -14.48 11.84
N TYR A 124 0.63 -14.75 10.83
CA TYR A 124 2.04 -14.38 10.86
C TYR A 124 2.25 -12.85 10.82
N ALA A 125 1.41 -12.11 10.09
CA ALA A 125 1.44 -10.65 10.10
C ALA A 125 1.12 -10.08 11.49
N ALA A 126 0.14 -10.64 12.20
CA ALA A 126 -0.18 -10.27 13.57
C ALA A 126 0.98 -10.55 14.53
N ILE A 127 1.66 -11.71 14.41
CA ILE A 127 2.88 -11.99 15.19
C ILE A 127 3.96 -10.94 14.92
N ARG A 128 4.21 -10.56 13.65
CA ARG A 128 5.18 -9.49 13.30
C ARG A 128 4.82 -8.16 13.98
N VAL A 129 3.53 -7.82 14.07
CA VAL A 129 3.07 -6.61 14.78
C VAL A 129 3.30 -6.73 16.27
N CYS A 130 2.95 -7.86 16.87
CA CYS A 130 3.17 -8.13 18.29
C CYS A 130 4.65 -8.03 18.66
N ARG A 131 5.54 -8.62 17.85
CA ARG A 131 7.00 -8.56 18.01
C ARG A 131 7.52 -7.13 17.99
N ARG A 132 7.18 -6.39 16.93
CA ARG A 132 7.63 -5.01 16.74
C ARG A 132 7.16 -4.07 17.84
N ARG A 133 5.93 -4.26 18.34
CA ARG A 133 5.34 -3.41 19.38
C ARG A 133 5.56 -3.93 20.80
N ARG A 134 6.20 -5.10 20.97
CA ARG A 134 6.39 -5.79 22.25
C ARG A 134 5.08 -5.96 23.04
N ILE A 135 4.05 -6.47 22.36
CA ILE A 135 2.71 -6.72 22.92
C ILE A 135 2.33 -8.20 22.85
N GLY A 136 1.26 -8.58 23.56
CA GLY A 136 0.74 -9.95 23.57
C GLY A 136 1.77 -10.96 24.06
N PRO A 137 2.11 -12.00 23.27
CA PRO A 137 3.00 -13.07 23.71
C PRO A 137 4.47 -12.62 23.91
N TYR A 138 4.81 -11.38 23.51
CA TYR A 138 6.11 -10.75 23.77
C TYR A 138 6.18 -9.97 25.08
N ARG A 139 5.08 -9.87 25.83
CA ARG A 139 5.08 -9.26 27.17
C ARG A 139 5.54 -10.26 28.23
N PRO A 140 6.04 -9.77 29.39
CA PRO A 140 6.12 -10.60 30.58
C PRO A 140 4.74 -11.19 30.93
N ASP A 141 4.72 -12.44 31.40
CA ASP A 141 3.46 -13.18 31.59
C ASP A 141 2.50 -12.49 32.58
N ALA A 142 3.04 -11.94 33.67
CA ALA A 142 2.29 -11.17 34.67
C ALA A 142 1.54 -9.95 34.07
N ASN A 143 1.99 -9.44 32.93
CA ASN A 143 1.42 -8.26 32.29
C ASN A 143 0.40 -8.61 31.19
N ARG A 144 0.32 -9.88 30.74
CA ARG A 144 -0.47 -10.25 29.57
C ARG A 144 -1.97 -10.02 29.77
N GLU A 145 -2.49 -10.43 30.92
CA GLU A 145 -3.91 -10.27 31.26
C GLU A 145 -4.28 -8.79 31.42
N ILE A 146 -3.46 -8.03 32.15
CA ILE A 146 -3.64 -6.59 32.39
C ILE A 146 -3.73 -5.80 31.07
N PHE A 147 -2.91 -6.15 30.08
CA PHE A 147 -2.87 -5.44 28.79
C PHE A 147 -3.69 -6.10 27.67
N TYR A 148 -4.42 -7.19 27.92
CA TYR A 148 -5.09 -7.97 26.89
C TYR A 148 -6.05 -7.12 26.03
N THR A 149 -6.91 -6.33 26.66
CA THR A 149 -7.87 -5.44 25.97
C THR A 149 -7.14 -4.38 25.15
N LYS A 150 -6.06 -3.80 25.70
CA LYS A 150 -5.25 -2.79 25.01
C LYS A 150 -4.59 -3.37 23.77
N ASP A 151 -3.98 -4.54 23.90
CA ASP A 151 -3.26 -5.23 22.84
C ASP A 151 -4.22 -5.70 21.74
N THR A 152 -5.40 -6.20 22.11
CA THR A 152 -6.49 -6.52 21.17
C THR A 152 -6.88 -5.27 20.38
N GLY A 153 -7.04 -4.12 21.03
CA GLY A 153 -7.33 -2.85 20.36
C GLY A 153 -6.23 -2.40 19.39
N VAL A 154 -4.96 -2.71 19.68
CA VAL A 154 -3.84 -2.43 18.75
C VAL A 154 -3.95 -3.29 17.50
N LEU A 155 -4.26 -4.58 17.63
CA LEU A 155 -4.44 -5.49 16.48
C LEU A 155 -5.68 -5.16 15.66
N ALA A 156 -6.81 -4.83 16.31
CA ALA A 156 -8.02 -4.38 15.63
C ALA A 156 -7.76 -3.14 14.76
N ARG A 157 -7.08 -2.11 15.29
CA ARG A 157 -6.68 -0.92 14.50
C ARG A 157 -5.65 -1.23 13.41
N ALA A 158 -4.91 -2.33 13.53
CA ALA A 158 -4.04 -2.82 12.47
C ALA A 158 -4.80 -3.63 11.39
N GLY A 159 -6.11 -3.85 11.57
CA GLY A 159 -7.00 -4.48 10.62
C GLY A 159 -7.13 -6.00 10.76
N PHE A 160 -6.65 -6.58 11.86
CA PHE A 160 -6.80 -8.02 12.13
C PHE A 160 -8.20 -8.34 12.66
N SER A 161 -8.70 -9.52 12.33
CA SER A 161 -9.95 -10.03 12.90
C SER A 161 -9.81 -10.29 14.40
N TYR A 162 -10.94 -10.36 15.10
CA TYR A 162 -10.97 -10.74 16.51
C TYR A 162 -10.39 -12.16 16.72
N SER A 163 -10.74 -13.12 15.85
CA SER A 163 -10.24 -14.50 15.96
C SER A 163 -8.72 -14.58 15.82
N THR A 164 -8.15 -13.94 14.79
CA THR A 164 -6.69 -13.89 14.61
C THR A 164 -6.01 -13.21 15.80
N SER A 165 -6.59 -12.11 16.28
CA SER A 165 -6.06 -11.38 17.43
C SER A 165 -6.06 -12.25 18.70
N LYS A 166 -7.18 -12.90 19.01
CA LYS A 166 -7.29 -13.81 20.16
C LYS A 166 -6.28 -14.96 20.07
N ASN A 167 -6.16 -15.58 18.90
CA ASN A 167 -5.24 -16.69 18.68
C ASN A 167 -3.77 -16.26 18.91
N VAL A 168 -3.35 -15.16 18.31
CA VAL A 168 -1.95 -14.67 18.45
C VAL A 168 -1.67 -14.17 19.88
N LEU A 169 -2.61 -13.46 20.50
CA LEU A 169 -2.45 -12.97 21.88
C LEU A 169 -2.49 -14.11 22.91
N GLY A 170 -3.07 -15.26 22.56
CA GLY A 170 -3.13 -16.46 23.40
C GLY A 170 -1.85 -17.31 23.40
N LEU A 171 -0.97 -17.15 22.40
CA LEU A 171 0.23 -17.98 22.26
C LEU A 171 1.10 -18.00 23.51
N ASP A 172 1.56 -19.16 23.93
CA ASP A 172 2.60 -19.26 24.95
C ASP A 172 4.00 -19.03 24.35
N LYS A 173 5.03 -18.96 25.21
CA LYS A 173 6.41 -18.71 24.75
C LYS A 173 7.00 -19.88 23.95
N LYS A 174 6.55 -21.12 24.16
CA LYS A 174 7.02 -22.30 23.42
C LYS A 174 6.40 -22.31 22.02
N GLU A 175 5.10 -22.09 21.93
CA GLU A 175 4.37 -21.96 20.66
C GLU A 175 4.90 -20.80 19.82
N LEU A 176 5.09 -19.63 20.45
CA LEU A 176 5.63 -18.45 19.77
C LEU A 176 6.98 -18.76 19.09
N LYS A 177 7.90 -19.44 19.80
CA LYS A 177 9.20 -19.82 19.25
C LYS A 177 9.09 -20.75 18.04
N ILE A 178 8.06 -21.60 17.96
CA ILE A 178 7.83 -22.47 16.81
C ILE A 178 7.40 -21.63 15.62
N PHE A 179 6.43 -20.73 15.80
CA PHE A 179 5.92 -19.87 14.72
C PHE A 179 6.95 -18.84 14.25
N GLU A 180 7.81 -18.34 15.14
CA GLU A 180 8.88 -17.40 14.78
C GLU A 180 9.89 -17.97 13.78
N LYS A 181 10.10 -19.29 13.77
CA LYS A 181 10.98 -19.94 12.77
C LYS A 181 10.45 -19.82 11.34
N LYS A 182 9.17 -19.49 11.17
CA LYS A 182 8.49 -19.36 9.87
C LYS A 182 8.30 -17.89 9.44
N ILE A 183 8.81 -16.92 10.21
CA ILE A 183 8.64 -15.46 10.00
C ILE A 183 9.90 -14.81 9.44
#